data_AF-A0A7C2KIW0-F1
#
_entry.id   AF-A0A7C2KIW0-F1
#
_cell.length_a   1.000
_cell.length_b   1.000
_cell.length_c   1.000
_cell.angle_alpha   90.00
_cell.angle_beta   90.00
_cell.angle_gamma   90.00
#
_symmetry.space_group_name_H-M   'P 1'
#
loop_
_entity.id
_entity.type
_entity.pdbx_description
1 polymer ?
#
loop_
_entity_poly.entity_id
_entity_poly.type
_entity_poly.pdbx_seq_one_letter_code
_entity_poly.pdbx_strand_id
1 'polypeptide(L)'
;MNNKMLSLDDLNENFRFIVLEVTKQLEETLKVLEHPNDKSIESIRTRDDYIDNLKSTIENKCFSRILNNPDADKKVVSLMRAVNIISNNLEKIGDYAVNIVGQMQYFSDLVILQEYNYKAFFEEILKALTSIVDALTKRDTSMALGICKSEIELDKLYDSNFKNILKALSEGKDIGNLITTLFIFQYLERAGDALLNIGEAIIFAIIGEKLKIHQYHALEETLNSPEIDTSLSDFEMDSIWEGRSGCRIGRIYNDNSQEVIFKEGNIDKLLKEKENLETWNNLLPGLPPRVINFQKNGQK
;
A
#
# COMPACT_ATOMS: atom_id res chain seq x y z
N MET A 1 -19.56 -8.33 25.33
CA MET A 1 -19.17 -6.90 25.29
C MET A 1 -17.89 -6.83 24.48
N ASN A 2 -17.73 -6.18 23.33
CA ASN A 2 -18.55 -5.21 22.62
C ASN A 2 -18.14 -5.22 21.11
N ASN A 3 -18.76 -6.08 20.28
CA ASN A 3 -18.51 -6.09 18.81
C ASN A 3 -18.87 -4.76 18.13
N LYS A 4 -19.58 -3.88 18.83
CA LYS A 4 -19.96 -2.54 18.39
C LYS A 4 -18.78 -1.55 18.35
N MET A 5 -17.70 -1.78 19.10
CA MET A 5 -16.54 -0.86 19.12
C MET A 5 -15.62 -0.99 17.91
N LEU A 6 -15.56 -2.18 17.29
CA LEU A 6 -14.74 -2.48 16.11
C LEU A 6 -15.41 -2.09 14.78
N SER A 7 -16.66 -1.57 14.82
CA SER A 7 -17.42 -1.30 13.60
C SER A 7 -17.11 0.07 13.00
N LEU A 8 -16.97 0.09 11.67
CA LEU A 8 -16.89 1.29 10.82
C LEU A 8 -18.22 2.07 10.74
N ASP A 9 -19.30 1.69 11.43
CA ASP A 9 -20.68 2.14 11.16
C ASP A 9 -20.88 3.62 10.78
N ASP A 10 -20.19 4.56 11.44
CA ASP A 10 -20.26 6.01 11.19
C ASP A 10 -19.27 6.54 10.15
N LEU A 11 -18.20 5.80 9.86
CA LEU A 11 -17.22 6.06 8.81
C LEU A 11 -17.50 5.30 7.51
N ASN A 12 -18.24 4.20 7.56
CA ASN A 12 -18.36 3.23 6.47
C ASN A 12 -18.93 3.87 5.21
N GLU A 13 -19.94 4.74 5.36
CA GLU A 13 -20.50 5.49 4.24
C GLU A 13 -19.47 6.43 3.61
N ASN A 14 -18.81 7.28 4.40
CA ASN A 14 -17.77 8.18 3.89
C ASN A 14 -16.61 7.43 3.23
N PHE A 15 -16.18 6.32 3.84
CA PHE A 15 -15.12 5.47 3.32
C PHE A 15 -15.51 4.83 1.98
N ARG A 16 -16.74 4.32 1.86
CA ARG A 16 -17.27 3.81 0.59
C ARG A 16 -17.39 4.91 -0.45
N PHE A 17 -17.82 6.11 -0.06
CA PHE A 17 -17.95 7.24 -0.96
C PHE A 17 -16.62 7.73 -1.50
N ILE A 18 -15.56 7.82 -0.68
CA ILE A 18 -14.25 8.23 -1.20
C ILE A 18 -13.69 7.21 -2.19
N VAL A 19 -13.82 5.91 -1.91
CA VAL A 19 -13.38 4.86 -2.86
C VAL A 19 -14.17 4.95 -4.17
N LEU A 20 -15.50 5.12 -4.08
CA LEU A 20 -16.36 5.25 -5.25
C LEU A 20 -16.03 6.50 -6.08
N GLU A 21 -15.75 7.61 -5.42
CA GLU A 21 -15.48 8.88 -6.08
C GLU A 21 -14.15 8.85 -6.82
N VAL A 22 -13.08 8.34 -6.18
CA VAL A 22 -11.78 8.12 -6.81
C VAL A 22 -11.89 7.16 -8.00
N THR A 23 -12.67 6.07 -7.85
CA THR A 23 -12.94 5.12 -8.94
C THR A 23 -13.58 5.82 -10.15
N LYS A 24 -14.62 6.62 -9.91
CA LYS A 24 -15.31 7.38 -10.97
C LYS A 24 -14.39 8.41 -11.62
N GLN A 25 -13.56 9.11 -10.83
CA GLN A 25 -12.62 10.10 -11.35
C GLN A 25 -11.58 9.45 -12.28
N LEU A 26 -11.10 8.23 -11.96
CA LEU A 26 -10.23 7.48 -12.86
C LEU A 26 -10.94 6.98 -14.12
N GLU A 27 -12.19 6.50 -14.01
CA GLU A 27 -13.00 6.12 -15.18
C GLU A 27 -13.25 7.33 -16.10
N GLU A 28 -13.51 8.51 -15.54
CA GLU A 28 -13.66 9.76 -16.28
C GLU A 28 -12.33 10.20 -16.91
N THR A 29 -11.21 10.04 -16.19
CA THR A 29 -9.86 10.32 -16.70
C THR A 29 -9.55 9.46 -17.92
N LEU A 30 -9.85 8.15 -17.86
CA LEU A 30 -9.68 7.24 -18.99
C LEU A 30 -10.48 7.71 -20.22
N LYS A 31 -11.74 8.12 -20.03
CA LYS A 31 -12.58 8.67 -21.11
C LYS A 31 -11.99 9.95 -21.71
N VAL A 32 -11.40 10.82 -20.87
CA VAL A 32 -10.73 12.04 -21.33
C VAL A 32 -9.49 11.73 -22.16
N LEU A 33 -8.70 10.72 -21.78
CA LEU A 33 -7.54 10.30 -22.57
C LEU A 33 -7.93 9.77 -23.96
N GLU A 34 -9.09 9.13 -24.08
CA GLU A 34 -9.63 8.65 -25.37
C GLU A 34 -10.25 9.78 -26.19
N HIS A 35 -11.03 10.64 -25.54
CA HIS A 35 -11.83 11.69 -26.16
C HIS A 35 -11.76 12.98 -25.33
N PRO A 36 -10.72 13.82 -25.52
CA PRO A 36 -10.55 15.03 -24.73
C PRO A 36 -11.71 15.99 -24.91
N ASN A 37 -12.19 16.52 -23.79
CA ASN A 37 -13.29 17.47 -23.75
C ASN A 37 -13.09 18.38 -22.54
N ASP A 38 -13.03 19.69 -22.77
CA ASP A 38 -12.78 20.70 -21.74
C ASP A 38 -13.77 20.58 -20.58
N LYS A 39 -15.04 20.26 -20.87
CA LYS A 39 -16.06 20.06 -19.82
C LYS A 39 -15.75 18.87 -18.92
N SER A 40 -15.21 17.79 -19.48
CA SER A 40 -14.84 16.60 -18.72
C SER A 40 -13.59 16.82 -17.89
N ILE A 41 -12.61 17.57 -18.42
CA ILE A 41 -11.39 17.95 -17.68
C ILE A 41 -11.75 18.84 -16.48
N GLU A 42 -12.60 19.85 -16.69
CA GLU A 42 -13.03 20.75 -15.62
C GLU A 42 -13.88 20.03 -14.56
N SER A 43 -14.72 19.08 -14.99
CA SER A 43 -15.47 18.21 -14.08
C SER A 43 -14.53 17.42 -13.17
N ILE A 44 -13.48 16.80 -13.71
CA ILE A 44 -12.50 16.02 -12.93
C ILE A 44 -11.80 16.91 -11.89
N ARG A 45 -11.42 18.14 -12.27
CA ARG A 45 -10.80 19.11 -11.35
C ARG A 45 -11.75 19.53 -10.23
N THR A 46 -13.01 19.84 -10.56
CA THR A 46 -13.99 20.31 -9.56
C THR A 46 -14.39 19.19 -8.58
N ARG A 47 -14.41 17.94 -9.03
CA ARG A 47 -14.77 16.79 -8.19
C ARG A 47 -13.63 16.37 -7.25
N ASP A 48 -12.40 16.78 -7.53
CA ASP A 48 -11.24 16.55 -6.68
C ASP A 48 -11.42 17.20 -5.29
N ASP A 49 -11.95 18.43 -5.25
CA ASP A 49 -12.30 19.12 -3.99
C ASP A 49 -13.26 18.28 -3.12
N TYR A 50 -14.13 17.47 -3.73
CA TYR A 50 -15.04 16.61 -2.98
C TYR A 50 -14.30 15.42 -2.33
N ILE A 51 -13.27 14.88 -2.99
CA ILE A 51 -12.40 13.83 -2.44
C ILE A 51 -11.61 14.37 -1.25
N ASP A 52 -11.06 15.57 -1.35
CA ASP A 52 -10.36 16.27 -0.25
C ASP A 52 -11.25 16.46 0.99
N ASN A 53 -12.50 16.87 0.75
CA ASN A 53 -13.49 17.04 1.79
C ASN A 53 -13.85 15.70 2.46
N LEU A 54 -14.00 14.64 1.67
CA LEU A 54 -14.26 13.29 2.18
C LEU A 54 -13.08 12.79 3.02
N LYS A 55 -11.85 12.95 2.53
CA LYS A 55 -10.61 12.62 3.26
C LYS A 55 -10.54 13.35 4.59
N SER A 56 -10.78 14.67 4.59
CA SER A 56 -10.78 15.49 5.81
C SER A 56 -11.86 15.06 6.78
N THR A 57 -13.05 14.72 6.28
CA THR A 57 -14.15 14.22 7.11
C THR A 57 -13.79 12.87 7.75
N ILE A 58 -13.20 11.95 6.98
CA ILE A 58 -12.76 10.64 7.46
C ILE A 58 -11.67 10.80 8.54
N GLU A 59 -10.67 11.64 8.28
CA GLU A 59 -9.58 11.95 9.20
C GLU A 59 -10.11 12.50 10.54
N ASN A 60 -10.98 13.51 10.49
CA ASN A 60 -11.61 14.10 11.67
C ASN A 60 -12.43 13.06 12.45
N LYS A 61 -13.19 12.19 11.78
CA LYS A 61 -13.94 11.12 12.44
C LYS A 61 -13.01 10.09 13.09
N CYS A 62 -11.92 9.70 12.43
CA CYS A 62 -10.91 8.79 12.99
C CYS A 62 -10.34 9.34 14.30
N PHE A 63 -9.87 10.59 14.30
CA PHE A 63 -9.29 11.21 15.48
C PHE A 63 -10.32 11.48 16.58
N SER A 64 -11.52 11.93 16.23
CA SER A 64 -12.61 12.12 17.18
C SER A 64 -12.97 10.82 17.89
N ARG A 65 -12.97 9.69 17.16
CA ARG A 65 -13.27 8.38 17.72
C ARG A 65 -12.19 7.89 18.68
N ILE A 66 -10.92 8.12 18.35
CA ILE A 66 -9.80 7.85 19.26
C ILE A 66 -9.92 8.71 20.54
N LEU A 67 -10.15 10.02 20.39
CA LEU A 67 -10.21 10.96 21.52
C LEU A 67 -11.39 10.66 22.47
N ASN A 68 -12.56 10.34 21.92
CA ASN A 68 -13.77 10.10 22.70
C ASN A 68 -13.82 8.70 23.35
N ASN A 69 -12.84 7.83 23.06
CA ASN A 69 -12.76 6.49 23.62
C ASN A 69 -11.34 6.24 24.18
N PRO A 70 -10.97 6.85 25.32
CA PRO A 70 -9.64 6.73 25.90
C PRO A 70 -9.27 5.28 26.28
N ASP A 71 -10.28 4.44 26.55
CA ASP A 71 -10.12 3.00 26.82
C ASP A 71 -10.29 2.13 25.57
N ALA A 72 -10.14 2.71 24.36
CA ALA A 72 -10.25 1.96 23.12
C ALA A 72 -9.16 0.88 23.02
N ASP A 73 -9.58 -0.33 22.65
CA ASP A 73 -8.67 -1.44 22.32
C ASP A 73 -7.67 -1.00 21.23
N LYS A 74 -6.42 -1.47 21.34
CA LYS A 74 -5.35 -1.34 20.34
C LYS A 74 -5.87 -1.66 18.94
N LYS A 75 -6.73 -2.68 18.80
CA LYS A 75 -7.34 -3.08 17.51
C LYS A 75 -8.22 -1.98 16.89
N VAL A 76 -8.95 -1.22 17.70
CA VAL A 76 -9.76 -0.07 17.23
C VAL A 76 -8.84 1.07 16.78
N VAL A 77 -7.80 1.38 17.56
CA VAL A 77 -6.83 2.43 17.21
C VAL A 77 -6.09 2.08 15.92
N SER A 78 -5.64 0.84 15.75
CA SER A 78 -4.98 0.38 14.51
C SER A 78 -5.92 0.46 13.31
N LEU A 79 -7.19 0.10 13.45
CA LEU A 79 -8.19 0.28 12.39
C LEU A 79 -8.36 1.75 12.00
N MET A 80 -8.51 2.67 12.96
CA MET A 80 -8.63 4.10 12.66
C MET A 80 -7.38 4.67 11.97
N ARG A 81 -6.19 4.24 12.41
CA ARG A 81 -4.93 4.62 11.76
C ARG A 81 -4.85 4.11 10.33
N ALA A 82 -5.25 2.85 10.09
CA ALA A 82 -5.28 2.26 8.75
C ALA A 82 -6.25 3.01 7.84
N VAL A 83 -7.48 3.28 8.29
CA VAL A 83 -8.48 4.05 7.53
C VAL A 83 -7.94 5.42 7.14
N ASN A 84 -7.27 6.12 8.06
CA ASN A 84 -6.66 7.42 7.77
C ASN A 84 -5.56 7.33 6.69
N ILE A 85 -4.70 6.29 6.77
CA ILE A 85 -3.66 6.05 5.76
C ILE A 85 -4.29 5.74 4.40
N ILE A 86 -5.35 4.92 4.38
CA ILE A 86 -6.05 4.56 3.15
C ILE A 86 -6.68 5.81 2.52
N SER A 87 -7.41 6.63 3.27
CA SER A 87 -8.03 7.86 2.75
C SER A 87 -7.01 8.85 2.19
N ASN A 88 -5.83 8.96 2.81
CA ASN A 88 -4.77 9.83 2.30
C ASN A 88 -4.11 9.29 1.02
N ASN A 89 -4.12 7.98 0.77
CA ASN A 89 -3.58 7.44 -0.48
C ASN A 89 -4.65 7.40 -1.58
N LEU A 90 -5.94 7.32 -1.22
CA LEU A 90 -7.05 7.51 -2.15
C LEU A 90 -7.09 8.94 -2.71
N GLU A 91 -6.89 9.95 -1.86
CA GLU A 91 -6.78 11.35 -2.30
C GLU A 91 -5.62 11.56 -3.27
N LYS A 92 -4.42 11.07 -2.98
CA LYS A 92 -3.30 11.08 -3.93
C LYS A 92 -3.63 10.46 -5.30
N ILE A 93 -4.40 9.37 -5.34
CA ILE A 93 -4.82 8.76 -6.61
C ILE A 93 -5.75 9.72 -7.38
N GLY A 94 -6.64 10.43 -6.68
CA GLY A 94 -7.44 11.51 -7.25
C GLY A 94 -6.58 12.65 -7.81
N ASP A 95 -5.61 13.13 -7.03
CA ASP A 95 -4.64 14.14 -7.48
C ASP A 95 -3.90 13.69 -8.76
N TYR A 96 -3.49 12.42 -8.82
CA TYR A 96 -2.82 11.87 -10.00
C TYR A 96 -3.76 11.87 -11.21
N ALA A 97 -5.05 11.60 -11.03
CA ALA A 97 -6.05 11.73 -12.08
C ALA A 97 -6.14 13.18 -12.61
N VAL A 98 -6.17 14.18 -11.72
CA VAL A 98 -6.14 15.61 -12.09
C VAL A 98 -4.87 15.98 -12.84
N ASN A 99 -3.72 15.49 -12.38
CA ASN A 99 -2.44 15.74 -13.03
C ASN A 99 -2.37 15.10 -14.42
N ILE A 100 -2.91 13.89 -14.60
CA ILE A 100 -3.00 13.20 -15.90
C ILE A 100 -3.84 14.02 -16.88
N VAL A 101 -5.05 14.45 -16.50
CA VAL A 101 -5.87 15.29 -17.41
C VAL A 101 -5.24 16.65 -17.66
N GLY A 102 -4.47 17.18 -16.70
CA GLY A 102 -3.66 18.38 -16.86
C GLY A 102 -2.58 18.25 -17.94
N GLN A 103 -2.08 17.05 -18.21
CA GLN A 103 -1.10 16.82 -19.28
C GLN A 103 -1.71 16.98 -20.68
N MET A 104 -3.03 16.84 -20.82
CA MET A 104 -3.69 16.83 -22.14
C MET A 104 -3.51 18.11 -22.94
N GLN A 105 -3.32 19.25 -22.26
CA GLN A 105 -3.06 20.54 -22.89
C GLN A 105 -1.71 20.64 -23.62
N TYR A 106 -0.77 19.75 -23.30
CA TYR A 106 0.59 19.75 -23.88
C TYR A 106 0.73 18.86 -25.11
N PHE A 107 -0.31 18.11 -25.48
CA PHE A 107 -0.29 17.33 -26.70
C PHE A 107 -0.53 18.20 -27.93
N SER A 108 0.34 18.06 -28.91
CA SER A 108 0.11 18.56 -30.28
C SER A 108 -0.52 17.50 -31.19
N ASP A 109 -0.26 16.22 -30.89
CA ASP A 109 -0.87 15.06 -31.55
C ASP A 109 -1.12 13.96 -30.51
N LEU A 110 -2.40 13.62 -30.31
CA LEU A 110 -2.84 12.59 -29.36
C LEU A 110 -2.61 11.17 -29.87
N VAL A 111 -2.38 11.00 -31.17
CA VAL A 111 -2.13 9.68 -31.76
C VAL A 111 -0.92 9.02 -31.09
N ILE A 112 0.09 9.81 -30.70
CA ILE A 112 1.28 9.31 -30.00
C ILE A 112 0.92 8.60 -28.70
N LEU A 113 0.01 9.14 -27.88
CA LEU A 113 -0.43 8.48 -26.65
C LEU A 113 -1.14 7.15 -26.95
N GLN A 114 -1.92 7.10 -28.03
CA GLN A 114 -2.69 5.93 -28.43
C GLN A 114 -1.82 4.76 -28.93
N GLU A 115 -0.56 5.01 -29.28
CA GLU A 115 0.41 3.95 -29.62
C GLU A 115 0.85 3.14 -28.39
N TYR A 116 0.59 3.64 -27.17
CA TYR A 116 0.99 2.99 -25.92
C TYR A 116 -0.21 2.44 -25.15
N ASN A 117 0.02 1.35 -24.40
CA ASN A 117 -1.05 0.67 -23.67
C ASN A 117 -1.29 1.28 -22.29
N TYR A 118 -1.76 2.54 -22.24
CA TYR A 118 -2.15 3.19 -20.99
C TYR A 118 -3.36 2.53 -20.32
N LYS A 119 -4.24 1.89 -21.11
CA LYS A 119 -5.47 1.24 -20.64
C LYS A 119 -5.18 0.13 -19.63
N ALA A 120 -4.12 -0.64 -19.83
CA ALA A 120 -3.70 -1.69 -18.89
C ALA A 120 -3.40 -1.16 -17.48
N PHE A 121 -2.89 0.07 -17.34
CA PHE A 121 -2.71 0.69 -16.02
C PHE A 121 -4.06 0.96 -15.35
N PHE A 122 -5.00 1.57 -16.08
CA PHE A 122 -6.34 1.84 -15.54
C PHE A 122 -7.07 0.56 -15.16
N GLU A 123 -6.97 -0.51 -15.96
CA GLU A 123 -7.55 -1.81 -15.64
C GLU A 123 -7.05 -2.36 -14.30
N GLU A 124 -5.73 -2.35 -14.08
CA GLU A 124 -5.15 -2.85 -12.83
C GLU A 124 -5.47 -1.94 -11.63
N ILE A 125 -5.40 -0.61 -11.80
CA ILE A 125 -5.74 0.34 -10.72
C ILE A 125 -7.21 0.22 -10.32
N LEU A 126 -8.14 0.19 -11.28
CA LEU A 126 -9.57 0.06 -11.01
C LEU A 126 -9.90 -1.28 -10.34
N LYS A 127 -9.26 -2.37 -10.78
CA LYS A 127 -9.37 -3.68 -10.14
C LYS A 127 -8.91 -3.64 -8.67
N ALA A 128 -7.81 -2.97 -8.37
CA ALA A 128 -7.35 -2.79 -6.99
C ALA A 128 -8.34 -1.97 -6.15
N LEU A 129 -8.82 -0.83 -6.69
CA LEU A 129 -9.78 0.05 -6.02
C LEU A 129 -11.08 -0.67 -5.63
N THR A 130 -11.63 -1.49 -6.54
CA THR A 130 -12.86 -2.26 -6.26
C THR A 130 -12.70 -3.27 -5.12
N SER A 131 -11.47 -3.70 -4.83
CA SER A 131 -11.18 -4.67 -3.76
C SER A 131 -11.00 -4.03 -2.38
N ILE A 132 -10.74 -2.71 -2.29
CA ILE A 132 -10.38 -2.02 -1.04
C ILE A 132 -11.44 -2.17 0.04
N VAL A 133 -12.70 -1.89 -0.30
CA VAL A 133 -13.80 -1.90 0.68
C VAL A 133 -14.01 -3.30 1.24
N ASP A 134 -14.02 -4.31 0.38
CA ASP A 134 -14.22 -5.70 0.78
C ASP A 134 -13.03 -6.23 1.58
N ALA A 135 -11.79 -5.95 1.14
CA ALA A 135 -10.58 -6.33 1.86
C ALA A 135 -10.58 -5.80 3.29
N LEU A 136 -10.94 -4.51 3.48
CA LEU A 136 -10.97 -3.90 4.81
C LEU A 136 -12.14 -4.40 5.66
N THR A 137 -13.37 -4.38 5.11
CA THR A 137 -14.58 -4.71 5.89
C THR A 137 -14.70 -6.18 6.23
N LYS A 138 -14.24 -7.07 5.34
CA LYS A 138 -14.22 -8.52 5.57
C LYS A 138 -12.94 -8.99 6.26
N ARG A 139 -11.97 -8.09 6.50
CA ARG A 139 -10.64 -8.40 7.05
C ARG A 139 -9.94 -9.50 6.22
N ASP A 140 -10.03 -9.39 4.91
CA ASP A 140 -9.50 -10.38 3.97
C ASP A 140 -8.06 -10.02 3.58
N THR A 141 -7.10 -10.71 4.20
CA THR A 141 -5.67 -10.52 3.92
C THR A 141 -5.31 -10.91 2.49
N SER A 142 -5.97 -11.90 1.89
CA SER A 142 -5.69 -12.31 0.51
C SER A 142 -6.05 -11.21 -0.48
N MET A 143 -7.19 -10.54 -0.28
CA MET A 143 -7.56 -9.37 -1.07
C MET A 143 -6.58 -8.21 -0.86
N ALA A 144 -6.12 -7.97 0.38
CA ALA A 144 -5.14 -6.93 0.68
C ALA A 144 -3.78 -7.19 0.00
N LEU A 145 -3.32 -8.45 -0.02
CA LEU A 145 -2.13 -8.87 -0.76
C LEU A 145 -2.31 -8.68 -2.28
N GLY A 146 -3.50 -8.94 -2.80
CA GLY A 146 -3.86 -8.67 -4.19
C GLY A 146 -3.73 -7.19 -4.57
N ILE A 147 -4.13 -6.29 -3.67
CA ILE A 147 -3.95 -4.83 -3.83
C ILE A 147 -2.46 -4.46 -3.82
N CYS A 148 -1.67 -5.01 -2.87
CA CYS A 148 -0.22 -4.76 -2.85
C CYS A 148 0.47 -5.19 -4.15
N LYS A 149 0.05 -6.32 -4.74
CA LYS A 149 0.61 -6.84 -5.98
C LYS A 149 0.37 -5.93 -7.20
N SER A 150 -0.61 -5.03 -7.13
CA SER A 150 -0.92 -4.12 -8.24
C SER A 150 0.26 -3.20 -8.56
N GLU A 151 1.04 -2.77 -7.55
CA GLU A 151 2.27 -1.98 -7.76
C GLU A 151 3.27 -2.71 -8.67
N ILE A 152 3.54 -3.98 -8.38
CA ILE A 152 4.48 -4.80 -9.16
C ILE A 152 4.05 -4.91 -10.64
N GLU A 153 2.75 -5.01 -10.91
CA GLU A 153 2.25 -5.07 -12.29
C GLU A 153 2.32 -3.70 -12.98
N LEU A 154 2.03 -2.61 -12.26
CA LEU A 154 2.12 -1.25 -12.77
C LEU A 154 3.57 -0.83 -13.05
N ASP A 155 4.53 -1.23 -12.21
CA ASP A 155 5.96 -1.03 -12.42
C ASP A 155 6.46 -1.73 -13.68
N LYS A 156 6.05 -2.97 -13.91
CA LYS A 156 6.38 -3.71 -15.15
C LYS A 156 5.84 -3.00 -16.38
N LEU A 157 4.59 -2.51 -16.32
CA LEU A 157 4.00 -1.75 -17.39
C LEU A 157 4.77 -0.45 -17.63
N TYR A 158 5.14 0.26 -16.57
CA TYR A 158 5.94 1.48 -16.63
C TYR A 158 7.29 1.22 -17.28
N ASP A 159 8.07 0.24 -16.79
CA ASP A 159 9.38 -0.12 -17.31
C ASP A 159 9.37 -0.46 -18.80
N SER A 160 8.35 -1.21 -19.23
CA SER A 160 8.18 -1.59 -20.63
C SER A 160 7.91 -0.35 -21.52
N ASN A 161 6.96 0.49 -21.11
CA ASN A 161 6.62 1.70 -21.86
C ASN A 161 7.75 2.74 -21.83
N PHE A 162 8.44 2.89 -20.69
CA PHE A 162 9.59 3.76 -20.53
C PHE A 162 10.69 3.45 -21.54
N LYS A 163 11.06 2.17 -21.69
CA LYS A 163 12.06 1.74 -22.69
C LYS A 163 11.63 2.07 -24.13
N ASN A 164 10.35 1.90 -24.45
CA ASN A 164 9.82 2.21 -25.77
C ASN A 164 9.85 3.72 -26.05
N ILE A 165 9.44 4.55 -25.08
CA ILE A 165 9.50 6.02 -25.17
C ILE A 165 10.95 6.48 -25.32
N LEU A 166 11.88 5.95 -24.54
CA LEU A 166 13.30 6.31 -24.58
C LEU A 166 13.91 6.00 -25.94
N LYS A 167 13.54 4.84 -26.53
CA LYS A 167 13.93 4.50 -27.90
C LYS A 167 13.36 5.51 -28.91
N ALA A 168 12.07 5.83 -28.84
CA ALA A 168 11.45 6.80 -29.76
C ALA A 168 12.07 8.20 -29.65
N LEU A 169 12.40 8.65 -28.43
CA LEU A 169 13.12 9.89 -28.18
C LEU A 169 14.51 9.88 -28.82
N SER A 170 15.24 8.76 -28.73
CA SER A 170 16.57 8.61 -29.35
C SER A 170 16.54 8.66 -30.89
N GLU A 171 15.40 8.30 -31.48
CA GLU A 171 15.14 8.38 -32.93
C GLU A 171 14.71 9.79 -33.38
N GLY A 172 14.60 10.76 -32.46
CA GLY A 172 14.23 12.15 -32.73
C GLY A 172 12.75 12.34 -33.09
N LYS A 173 11.89 11.38 -32.76
CA LYS A 173 10.44 11.46 -33.01
C LYS A 173 9.76 12.29 -31.94
N ASP A 174 8.91 13.23 -32.37
CA ASP A 174 7.88 13.92 -31.58
C ASP A 174 8.17 14.08 -30.06
N ILE A 175 9.26 14.79 -29.76
CA ILE A 175 9.84 14.87 -28.41
C ILE A 175 8.80 15.40 -27.39
N GLY A 176 8.01 16.39 -27.78
CA GLY A 176 7.01 17.00 -26.91
C GLY A 176 5.94 16.00 -26.46
N ASN A 177 5.31 15.31 -27.42
CA ASN A 177 4.24 14.36 -27.11
C ASN A 177 4.78 13.12 -26.35
N LEU A 178 6.01 12.68 -26.64
CA LEU A 178 6.66 11.58 -25.91
C LEU A 178 6.96 11.94 -24.45
N ILE A 179 7.44 13.16 -24.18
CA ILE A 179 7.68 13.62 -22.81
C ILE A 179 6.35 13.73 -22.05
N THR A 180 5.31 14.29 -22.66
CA THR A 180 3.97 14.37 -22.06
C THR A 180 3.42 12.97 -21.74
N THR A 181 3.59 12.01 -22.67
CA THR A 181 3.20 10.61 -22.47
C THR A 181 3.94 9.98 -21.28
N LEU A 182 5.24 10.24 -21.16
CA LEU A 182 6.05 9.76 -20.03
C LEU A 182 5.53 10.27 -18.68
N PHE A 183 5.15 11.56 -18.60
CA PHE A 183 4.56 12.10 -17.37
C PHE A 183 3.24 11.41 -17.00
N ILE A 184 2.38 11.11 -17.98
CA ILE A 184 1.15 10.34 -17.73
C ILE A 184 1.49 8.96 -17.13
N PHE A 185 2.48 8.24 -17.67
CA PHE A 185 2.91 6.95 -17.12
C PHE A 185 3.52 7.05 -15.74
N GLN A 186 4.25 8.12 -15.45
CA GLN A 186 4.75 8.36 -14.09
C GLN A 186 3.61 8.52 -13.10
N TYR A 187 2.54 9.25 -13.44
CA TYR A 187 1.40 9.41 -12.53
C TYR A 187 0.63 8.09 -12.32
N LEU A 188 0.52 7.26 -13.36
CA LEU A 188 -0.10 5.93 -13.25
C LEU A 188 0.74 4.96 -12.41
N GLU A 189 2.06 5.02 -12.50
CA GLU A 189 2.98 4.25 -11.65
C GLU A 189 2.90 4.71 -10.18
N ARG A 190 2.86 6.02 -9.92
CA ARG A 190 2.64 6.56 -8.56
C ARG A 190 1.29 6.17 -7.95
N ALA A 191 0.28 5.89 -8.77
CA ALA A 191 -0.96 5.29 -8.27
C ALA A 191 -0.72 3.86 -7.76
N GLY A 192 0.21 3.11 -8.36
CA GLY A 192 0.70 1.83 -7.85
C GLY A 192 1.31 1.93 -6.46
N ASP A 193 2.23 2.87 -6.24
CA ASP A 193 2.78 3.18 -4.91
C ASP A 193 1.68 3.46 -3.87
N ALA A 194 0.68 4.24 -4.26
CA ALA A 194 -0.46 4.55 -3.39
C ALA A 194 -1.28 3.29 -3.06
N LEU A 195 -1.50 2.40 -4.04
CA LEU A 195 -2.17 1.12 -3.84
C LEU A 195 -1.37 0.18 -2.92
N LEU A 196 -0.05 0.11 -3.07
CA LEU A 196 0.81 -0.65 -2.16
C LEU A 196 0.62 -0.17 -0.71
N ASN A 197 0.67 1.15 -0.49
CA ASN A 197 0.43 1.72 0.83
C ASN A 197 -0.98 1.43 1.38
N ILE A 198 -1.99 1.39 0.51
CA ILE A 198 -3.36 1.00 0.89
C ILE A 198 -3.42 -0.46 1.32
N GLY A 199 -2.87 -1.38 0.53
CA GLY A 199 -2.84 -2.81 0.85
C GLY A 199 -2.10 -3.09 2.16
N GLU A 200 -0.93 -2.47 2.36
CA GLU A 200 -0.17 -2.55 3.62
C GLU A 200 -0.96 -1.99 4.82
N ALA A 201 -1.73 -0.91 4.62
CA ALA A 201 -2.59 -0.36 5.66
C ALA A 201 -3.75 -1.30 6.03
N ILE A 202 -4.32 -2.02 5.06
CA ILE A 202 -5.36 -3.02 5.33
C ILE A 202 -4.77 -4.20 6.11
N ILE A 203 -3.60 -4.69 5.70
CA ILE A 203 -2.87 -5.74 6.43
C ILE A 203 -2.60 -5.30 7.87
N PHE A 204 -2.16 -4.05 8.06
CA PHE A 204 -1.99 -3.44 9.38
C PHE A 204 -3.29 -3.40 10.19
N ALA A 205 -4.43 -3.10 9.59
CA ALA A 205 -5.73 -3.10 10.28
C ALA A 205 -6.15 -4.50 10.78
N ILE A 206 -5.70 -5.55 10.07
CA ILE A 206 -6.01 -6.95 10.39
C ILE A 206 -5.08 -7.47 11.48
N ILE A 207 -3.77 -7.28 11.31
CA ILE A 207 -2.73 -7.83 12.21
C ILE A 207 -2.55 -6.95 13.46
N GLY A 208 -2.85 -5.66 13.36
CA GLY A 208 -2.71 -4.68 14.45
C GLY A 208 -1.34 -4.02 14.52
N GLU A 209 -0.37 -4.44 13.70
CA GLU A 209 1.00 -3.91 13.65
C GLU A 209 1.45 -3.59 12.22
N LYS A 210 2.21 -2.49 12.06
CA LYS A 210 2.56 -1.98 10.73
C LYS A 210 3.69 -2.84 10.14
N LEU A 211 3.38 -3.59 9.10
CA LEU A 211 4.32 -4.40 8.34
C LEU A 211 4.33 -3.98 6.88
N LYS A 212 5.53 -3.89 6.29
CA LYS A 212 5.67 -3.79 4.83
C LYS A 212 5.43 -5.15 4.17
N ILE A 213 5.04 -5.16 2.90
CA ILE A 213 4.68 -6.40 2.18
C ILE A 213 5.80 -7.46 2.21
N HIS A 214 7.06 -7.07 2.01
CA HIS A 214 8.19 -8.00 2.08
C HIS A 214 8.42 -8.55 3.49
N GLN A 215 8.09 -7.77 4.54
CA GLN A 215 8.20 -8.19 5.93
C GLN A 215 7.10 -9.21 6.27
N TYR A 216 5.90 -8.95 5.76
CA TYR A 216 4.78 -9.89 5.88
C TYR A 216 5.15 -11.25 5.28
N HIS A 217 5.66 -11.30 4.04
CA HIS A 217 6.05 -12.56 3.42
C HIS A 217 7.23 -13.25 4.12
N ALA A 218 8.23 -12.49 4.57
CA ALA A 218 9.35 -13.04 5.34
C ALA A 218 8.87 -13.74 6.62
N LEU A 219 7.91 -13.10 7.29
CA LEU A 219 7.35 -13.61 8.52
C LEU A 219 6.44 -14.81 8.26
N GLU A 220 5.56 -14.73 7.26
CA GLU A 220 4.68 -15.81 6.84
C GLU A 220 5.46 -17.07 6.45
N GLU A 221 6.54 -16.94 5.68
CA GLU A 221 7.42 -18.06 5.32
C GLU A 221 8.08 -18.69 6.56
N THR A 222 8.44 -17.87 7.54
CA THR A 222 9.07 -18.33 8.78
C THR A 222 8.08 -19.11 9.64
N LEU A 223 6.86 -18.61 9.80
CA LEU A 223 5.81 -19.25 10.61
C LEU A 223 5.29 -20.54 9.98
N ASN A 224 5.16 -20.57 8.65
CA ASN A 224 4.79 -21.77 7.90
C ASN A 224 5.94 -22.79 7.75
N SER A 225 7.11 -22.53 8.33
CA SER A 225 8.20 -23.50 8.31
C SER A 225 7.83 -24.75 9.13
N PRO A 226 8.34 -25.94 8.79
CA PRO A 226 8.07 -27.18 9.54
C PRO A 226 8.43 -27.14 11.02
N GLU A 227 9.18 -26.12 11.43
CA GLU A 227 9.69 -25.92 12.78
C GLU A 227 8.74 -25.15 13.69
N ILE A 228 7.85 -24.30 13.12
CA ILE A 228 6.84 -23.53 13.86
C ILE A 228 5.42 -23.98 13.51
N ASP A 229 5.16 -24.36 12.24
CA ASP A 229 3.89 -24.92 11.73
C ASP A 229 2.63 -24.19 12.21
N THR A 230 2.59 -22.86 12.03
CA THR A 230 1.47 -22.02 12.47
C THR A 230 1.19 -20.86 11.50
N SER A 231 -0.05 -20.35 11.53
CA SER A 231 -0.50 -19.24 10.69
C SER A 231 -0.36 -17.90 11.41
N LEU A 232 -0.02 -16.83 10.68
CA LEU A 232 0.04 -15.47 11.20
C LEU A 232 -1.29 -14.97 11.78
N SER A 233 -2.42 -15.53 11.32
CA SER A 233 -3.75 -15.24 11.86
C SER A 233 -3.92 -15.61 13.34
N ASP A 234 -3.08 -16.51 13.84
CA ASP A 234 -3.22 -17.11 15.17
C ASP A 234 -2.33 -16.42 16.21
N PHE A 235 -1.65 -15.34 15.82
CA PHE A 235 -0.69 -14.64 16.66
C PHE A 235 -1.11 -13.20 16.95
N GLU A 236 -0.83 -12.77 18.18
CA GLU A 236 -0.80 -11.35 18.52
C GLU A 236 0.63 -10.82 18.34
N MET A 237 0.74 -9.64 17.74
CA MET A 237 2.01 -8.96 17.53
C MET A 237 2.10 -7.71 18.41
N ASP A 238 3.20 -7.61 19.15
CA ASP A 238 3.54 -6.44 19.96
C ASP A 238 4.88 -5.86 19.51
N SER A 239 4.83 -4.63 19.01
CA SER A 239 6.04 -3.91 18.64
C SER A 239 6.75 -3.31 19.86
N ILE A 240 8.04 -3.61 19.98
CA ILE A 240 8.98 -3.04 20.94
C ILE A 240 9.75 -1.91 20.25
N TRP A 241 9.24 -0.68 20.38
CA TRP A 241 9.70 0.49 19.62
C TRP A 241 10.95 1.21 20.20
N GLU A 242 11.46 0.80 21.36
CA GLU A 242 12.41 1.61 22.16
C GLU A 242 13.90 1.35 21.89
N GLY A 243 14.29 1.18 20.63
CA GLY A 243 15.70 0.99 20.24
C GLY A 243 16.36 2.24 19.67
N ARG A 244 17.46 2.74 20.27
CA ARG A 244 18.34 3.78 19.66
C ARG A 244 19.01 3.34 18.35
N SER A 245 18.92 2.05 18.01
CA SER A 245 19.54 1.45 16.82
C SER A 245 18.75 1.70 15.53
N GLY A 246 17.47 2.09 15.64
CA GLY A 246 16.55 2.19 14.49
C GLY A 246 16.02 0.83 13.99
N CYS A 247 16.33 -0.26 14.70
CA CYS A 247 15.74 -1.57 14.45
C CYS A 247 14.34 -1.62 15.07
N ARG A 248 13.36 -2.18 14.35
CA ARG A 248 12.06 -2.51 14.93
C ARG A 248 12.06 -3.96 15.33
N ILE A 249 11.53 -4.23 16.51
CA ILE A 249 11.45 -5.56 17.08
C ILE A 249 9.97 -5.83 17.32
N GLY A 250 9.45 -6.92 16.78
CA GLY A 250 8.11 -7.43 17.05
C GLY A 250 8.21 -8.71 17.86
N ARG A 251 7.41 -8.81 18.92
CA ARG A 251 7.14 -10.08 19.59
C ARG A 251 5.89 -10.70 18.99
N ILE A 252 5.97 -11.96 18.61
CA ILE A 252 4.88 -12.74 18.05
C ILE A 252 4.63 -13.91 18.99
N TYR A 253 3.43 -14.02 19.53
CA TYR A 253 3.10 -15.04 20.52
C TYR A 253 1.69 -15.61 20.34
N ASN A 254 1.55 -16.88 20.70
CA ASN A 254 0.28 -17.63 20.70
C ASN A 254 0.03 -18.17 22.11
N ASP A 255 -1.22 -18.53 22.41
CA ASP A 255 -1.71 -19.10 23.67
C ASP A 255 -0.90 -20.31 24.14
N ASN A 256 -0.25 -21.04 23.22
CA ASN A 256 0.67 -22.14 23.50
C ASN A 256 2.05 -21.72 24.04
N SER A 257 2.25 -20.44 24.37
CA SER A 257 3.50 -19.86 24.92
C SER A 257 4.73 -19.94 24.01
N GLN A 258 4.56 -20.20 22.71
CA GLN A 258 5.63 -20.04 21.72
C GLN A 258 5.81 -18.54 21.44
N GLU A 259 7.04 -18.06 21.58
CA GLU A 259 7.42 -16.67 21.35
C GLU A 259 8.46 -16.61 20.24
N VAL A 260 8.17 -15.84 19.20
CA VAL A 260 9.10 -15.53 18.11
C VAL A 260 9.39 -14.04 18.15
N ILE A 261 10.68 -13.70 18.13
CA ILE A 261 11.13 -12.32 17.99
C ILE A 261 11.43 -12.05 16.52
N PHE A 262 10.64 -11.17 15.92
CA PHE A 262 10.89 -10.63 14.60
C PHE A 262 11.72 -9.35 14.72
N LYS A 263 12.81 -9.23 13.96
CA LYS A 263 13.66 -8.03 14.00
C LYS A 263 13.97 -7.53 12.60
N GLU A 264 13.73 -6.25 12.39
CA GLU A 264 14.06 -5.56 11.14
C GLU A 264 14.96 -4.35 11.40
N GLY A 265 15.74 -3.94 10.40
CA GLY A 265 16.64 -2.79 10.49
C GLY A 265 17.80 -2.86 9.51
N ASN A 266 18.85 -2.10 9.81
CA ASN A 266 20.06 -2.06 8.99
C ASN A 266 20.70 -3.46 8.87
N ILE A 267 20.96 -3.89 7.63
CA ILE A 267 21.43 -5.23 7.29
C ILE A 267 22.76 -5.56 7.98
N ASP A 268 23.72 -4.64 7.97
CA ASP A 268 25.05 -4.88 8.56
C ASP A 268 24.95 -5.11 10.08
N LYS A 269 24.04 -4.39 10.75
CA LYS A 269 23.77 -4.59 12.17
C LYS A 269 23.13 -5.96 12.44
N LEU A 270 22.15 -6.36 11.63
CA LEU A 270 21.47 -7.65 11.79
C LEU A 270 22.40 -8.83 11.49
N LEU A 271 23.27 -8.70 10.49
CA LEU A 271 24.30 -9.70 10.18
C LEU A 271 25.27 -9.87 11.34
N LYS A 272 25.79 -8.76 11.87
CA LYS A 272 26.68 -8.79 13.03
C LYS A 272 26.02 -9.41 14.26
N GLU A 273 24.73 -9.14 14.47
CA GLU A 273 23.96 -9.75 15.55
C GLU A 273 23.80 -11.26 15.35
N LYS A 274 23.47 -11.71 14.14
CA LYS A 274 23.41 -13.14 13.79
C LYS A 274 24.76 -13.84 14.03
N GLU A 275 25.85 -13.27 13.54
CA GLU A 275 27.22 -13.80 13.73
C GLU A 275 27.58 -13.90 15.22
N ASN A 276 27.20 -12.89 16.02
CA ASN A 276 27.40 -12.93 17.47
C ASN A 276 26.60 -14.07 18.12
N LEU A 277 25.33 -14.27 17.73
CA LEU A 277 24.50 -15.35 18.25
C LEU A 277 25.06 -16.74 17.90
N GLU A 278 25.54 -16.92 16.66
CA GLU A 278 26.22 -18.14 16.23
C GLU A 278 27.51 -18.38 17.02
N THR A 279 28.30 -17.33 17.25
CA THR A 279 29.52 -17.40 18.08
C THR A 279 29.20 -17.83 19.50
N TRP A 280 28.20 -17.22 20.13
CA TRP A 280 27.76 -17.60 21.47
C TRP A 280 27.21 -19.02 21.53
N ASN A 281 26.52 -19.48 20.48
CA ASN A 281 25.98 -20.83 20.43
C ASN A 281 27.09 -21.88 20.31
N ASN A 282 28.17 -21.56 19.59
CA ASN A 282 29.36 -22.43 19.51
C ASN A 282 30.11 -22.50 20.86
N LEU A 283 30.14 -21.40 21.62
CA LEU A 283 30.80 -21.35 22.93
C LEU A 283 29.96 -22.00 24.04
N LEU A 284 28.66 -21.76 24.05
CA LEU A 284 27.69 -22.25 25.04
C LEU A 284 26.39 -22.66 24.33
N PRO A 285 26.30 -23.90 23.82
CA PRO A 285 25.14 -24.38 23.09
C PRO A 285 23.85 -24.27 23.91
N GLY A 286 22.81 -23.68 23.31
CA GLY A 286 21.48 -23.54 23.93
C GLY A 286 21.31 -22.33 24.86
N LEU A 287 22.34 -21.52 25.08
CA LEU A 287 22.24 -20.27 25.83
C LEU A 287 21.69 -19.10 25.01
N PRO A 288 22.18 -18.80 23.79
CA PRO A 288 21.63 -17.70 23.00
C PRO A 288 20.28 -18.09 22.35
N PRO A 289 19.42 -17.11 22.03
CA PRO A 289 18.23 -17.35 21.25
C PRO A 289 18.58 -17.93 19.87
N ARG A 290 17.78 -18.88 19.41
CA ARG A 290 17.98 -19.53 18.11
C ARG A 290 17.45 -18.65 16.98
N VAL A 291 18.27 -18.45 15.95
CA VAL A 291 17.86 -17.79 14.71
C VAL A 291 17.15 -18.82 13.82
N ILE A 292 15.83 -18.65 13.64
CA ILE A 292 15.00 -19.56 12.83
C ILE A 292 15.14 -19.21 11.34
N ASN A 293 15.10 -17.92 11.01
CA ASN A 293 15.22 -17.44 9.64
C ASN A 293 15.98 -16.11 9.60
N PHE A 294 16.63 -15.84 8.48
CA PHE A 294 17.27 -14.57 8.17
C PHE A 294 17.11 -14.31 6.68
N GLN A 295 16.60 -13.14 6.31
CA GLN A 295 16.45 -12.74 4.91
C GLN A 295 17.16 -11.42 4.66
N LYS A 296 17.85 -11.32 3.52
CA LYS A 296 18.48 -10.12 3.00
C LYS A 296 17.72 -9.67 1.76
N ASN A 297 17.11 -8.48 1.79
CA ASN A 297 16.33 -7.92 0.67
C ASN A 297 15.21 -8.86 0.17
N GLY A 298 14.56 -9.60 1.07
CA GLY A 298 13.51 -10.58 0.70
C GLY A 298 14.03 -11.86 0.04
N GLN A 299 15.36 -12.09 0.06
CA GLN A 299 16.00 -13.32 -0.37
C GLN A 299 16.65 -14.01 0.83
N LYS A 300 16.57 -15.34 0.89
CA LYS A 300 17.21 -16.17 1.92
C LYS A 300 18.74 -16.12 1.82
#